data_AF-D7KU97-F1
#
_entry.id   AF-D7KU97-F1
#
_cell.length_a   1.000
_cell.length_b   1.000
_cell.length_c   1.000
_cell.angle_alpha   90.00
_cell.angle_beta   90.00
_cell.angle_gamma   90.00
#
_symmetry.space_group_name_H-M   'P 1'
#
loop_
_entity.id
_entity.type
_entity.pdbx_description
1 polymer ?
#
loop_
_entity_poly.entity_id
_entity_poly.type
_entity_poly.pdbx_seq_one_letter_code
_entity_poly.pdbx_strand_id
1 'polypeptide(L)' 'MNVDIIKAVGLQNYRDVIFYGEVNVGDLGQSFKMVFDLGRSDLWVPSLL' A
#
# COMPACT_ATOMS: atom_id res chain seq x y z
N MET A 1 -12.23 6.31 21.60
CA MET A 1 -12.54 5.26 20.61
C MET A 1 -11.63 4.11 20.92
N ASN A 2 -12.18 2.93 21.20
CA ASN A 2 -11.37 1.71 21.29
C ASN A 2 -11.01 1.35 19.86
N VAL A 3 -9.84 1.84 19.46
CA VAL A 3 -9.26 1.59 18.17
C VAL A 3 -8.47 0.30 18.34
N ASP A 4 -9.16 -0.84 18.31
CA ASP A 4 -8.53 -2.13 18.13
C ASP A 4 -8.02 -2.20 16.67
N ILE A 5 -7.03 -1.37 16.35
CA ILE A 5 -6.39 -1.34 15.03
C ILE A 5 -4.93 -1.67 15.22
N ILE A 6 -4.64 -2.95 15.22
CA ILE A 6 -3.33 -3.40 14.77
C ILE A 6 -3.55 -4.24 13.53
N LYS A 7 -3.96 -3.58 12.43
CA LYS A 7 -3.85 -4.20 11.12
C LYS A 7 -2.40 -4.04 10.65
N ALA A 8 -1.62 -5.10 10.84
CA ALA A 8 -0.27 -5.16 10.27
C ALA A 8 -0.36 -5.46 8.77
N VAL A 9 0.40 -4.73 7.97
CA VAL A 9 0.60 -5.02 6.55
C VAL A 9 2.02 -5.57 6.38
N GLY A 10 2.14 -6.78 5.86
CA GLY A 10 3.44 -7.36 5.52
C GLY A 10 4.02 -6.65 4.30
N LEU A 11 5.27 -6.20 4.39
CA LEU A 11 5.99 -5.58 3.29
C LEU A 11 6.96 -6.57 2.65
N GLN A 12 7.03 -6.54 1.32
CA GLN A 12 8.01 -7.27 0.52
C GLN A 12 9.20 -6.36 0.24
N ASN A 13 10.39 -6.90 0.45
CA ASN A 13 11.64 -6.26 0.08
C ASN A 13 11.94 -6.54 -1.41
N TYR A 14 12.12 -5.47 -2.19
CA TYR A 14 12.67 -5.53 -3.53
C TYR A 14 14.09 -4.96 -3.55
N ARG A 15 15.06 -5.86 -3.75
CA ARG A 15 16.48 -5.54 -3.98
C ARG A 15 17.11 -4.65 -2.89
N ASP A 16 16.64 -4.73 -1.66
CA ASP A 16 17.11 -3.95 -0.51
C ASP A 16 17.01 -2.42 -0.68
N VAL A 17 16.17 -1.97 -1.61
CA VAL A 17 16.00 -0.54 -1.92
C VAL A 17 14.55 -0.07 -1.82
N ILE A 18 13.57 -0.97 -1.97
CA ILE A 18 12.15 -0.62 -1.95
C ILE A 18 11.40 -1.67 -1.11
N PHE A 19 10.63 -1.20 -0.14
CA PHE A 19 9.66 -2.01 0.60
C PHE A 19 8.25 -1.65 0.14
N TYR A 20 7.48 -2.65 -0.28
CA TYR A 20 6.13 -2.44 -0.81
C TYR A 20 5.15 -3.48 -0.24
N GLY A 21 3.88 -3.13 -0.13
CA GLY A 21 2.81 -4.03 0.29
C GLY A 21 1.69 -4.09 -0.75
N GLU A 22 0.72 -4.98 -0.52
CA GLU A 22 -0.47 -5.09 -1.38
C GLU A 22 -1.62 -4.24 -0.82
N VAL A 23 -2.26 -3.47 -1.70
CA VAL A 23 -3.42 -2.64 -1.37
C VAL A 23 -4.50 -2.85 -2.43
N ASN A 24 -5.73 -3.09 -2.00
CA ASN A 24 -6.88 -3.25 -2.88
C ASN A 24 -7.62 -1.91 -3.00
N VAL A 25 -7.89 -1.46 -4.23
CA VAL A 25 -8.61 -0.23 -4.51
C VAL A 25 -9.91 -0.54 -5.25
N GLY A 26 -10.99 0.12 -4.82
CA GLY A 26 -12.34 -0.03 -5.38
C GLY A 26 -13.08 -1.27 -4.87
N ASP A 27 -14.38 -1.32 -5.15
CA ASP A 27 -15.28 -2.36 -4.60
C ASP A 27 -15.03 -3.75 -5.19
N LEU A 28 -14.51 -3.81 -6.42
CA LEU A 28 -14.09 -5.07 -7.05
C LEU A 28 -12.69 -5.53 -6.61
N GLY A 29 -11.98 -4.73 -5.81
CA GLY A 29 -10.71 -5.10 -5.19
C GLY A 29 -9.56 -5.24 -6.19
N GLN A 30 -9.26 -4.19 -6.96
CA GLN A 30 -8.07 -4.18 -7.82
C GLN A 30 -6.81 -4.10 -6.95
N SER A 31 -5.96 -5.13 -7.00
CA SER A 31 -4.72 -5.20 -6.22
C SER A 31 -3.58 -4.39 -6.84
N PHE A 32 -2.93 -3.57 -6.02
CA PHE A 32 -1.73 -2.81 -6.38
C PHE A 32 -0.56 -3.12 -5.44
N LYS A 33 0.65 -3.18 -6.00
CA LYS A 33 1.90 -3.17 -5.24
C LYS A 33 2.28 -1.73 -4.93
N MET A 34 2.25 -1.34 -3.66
CA MET A 34 2.38 0.05 -3.22
C MET A 34 3.56 0.24 -2.28
N VAL A 35 4.34 1.31 -2.51
CA VAL A 35 5.38 1.76 -1.59
C VAL A 35 4.75 2.58 -0.47
N PHE A 36 5.09 2.27 0.78
CA PHE A 36 4.64 3.01 1.96
C PHE A 36 5.68 4.09 2.27
N ASP A 37 5.46 5.28 1.71
CA ASP A 37 6.38 6.41 1.78
C ASP A 37 6.04 7.34 2.94
N LEU A 38 7.03 7.66 3.78
CA LEU A 38 6.87 8.61 4.90
C LEU A 38 7.13 10.08 4.47
N GLY A 39 7.67 10.30 3.27
CA GLY A 39 8.01 11.62 2.73
C GLY A 39 6.91 12.28 1.88
N ARG A 40 5.79 11.59 1.63
CA ARG A 40 4.66 12.08 0.83
C ARG A 40 3.33 11.67 1.46
N SER A 41 2.28 12.49 1.28
CA SER A 41 0.94 12.22 1.81
C SER A 41 -0.10 11.84 0.76
N ASP A 42 0.25 11.87 -0.53
CA ASP A 42 -0.66 11.55 -1.62
C ASP A 42 -0.73 10.05 -1.91
N LEU A 43 -1.96 9.56 -2.14
CA LEU A 43 -2.22 8.25 -2.71
C LEU A 43 -2.38 8.37 -4.23
N TRP A 44 -1.61 7.59 -4.99
CA TRP A 44 -1.78 7.49 -6.44
C TRP A 44 -1.50 6.07 -6.92
N VAL A 45 -2.18 5.68 -8.00
CA VAL A 45 -1.97 4.43 -8.73
C VAL A 45 -1.92 4.74 -10.23
N PRO A 46 -1.20 3.96 -11.04
CA PRO A 46 -1.22 4.14 -12.49
C PRO A 46 -2.62 3.87 -13.04
N SER A 47 -3.07 4.74 -13.96
CA SER A 47 -4.28 4.52 -14.74
C SER A 47 -3.99 3.64 -15.97
N LEU A 48 -4.98 2.90 -16.44
CA LEU A 48 -4.92 2.02 -17.61
C LEU A 48 -5.21 2.76 -18.94
N LEU A 49 -4.71 4.00 -19.13
CA LEU A 49 -4.95 4.76 -20.38
C LEU A 49 -4.78 3.93 -21.65
#